data_AF-A0A964EYU5-F1
#
_entry.id   AF-A0A964EYU5-F1
#
_cell.length_a   1.000
_cell.length_b   1.000
_cell.length_c   1.000
_cell.angle_alpha   90.00
_cell.angle_beta   90.00
_cell.angle_gamma   90.00
#
_symmetry.space_group_name_H-M   'P 1'
#
loop_
_entity.id
_entity.type
_entity.pdbx_description
1 polymer ?
#
loop_
_entity_poly.entity_id
_entity_poly.type
_entity_poly.pdbx_seq_one_letter_code
_entity_poly.pdbx_strand_id
1 'polypeptide(L)'
;MTRALFALTALIPVLVACEDSEIAIQASCHNYCDQRSDCDGDVDYDSCVSECEADINDCQADEVSATLDDMDACADKACDEMGACEIGAELQCHFGI
;
A
#
# COMPACT_ATOMS: atom_id res chain seq x y z
N MET A 1 41.40 -11.02 37.05
CA MET A 1 41.77 -11.48 35.70
C MET A 1 41.31 -12.93 35.65
N THR A 2 40.18 -13.28 35.02
CA THR A 2 40.10 -13.62 33.60
C THR A 2 38.65 -13.47 33.10
N ARG A 3 38.52 -12.91 31.90
CA ARG A 3 37.28 -12.72 31.14
C ARG A 3 36.81 -14.05 30.54
N ALA A 4 35.51 -14.27 30.46
CA ALA A 4 34.86 -15.14 29.47
C ALA A 4 33.53 -14.47 29.11
N LEU A 5 33.51 -13.56 28.12
CA LEU A 5 33.12 -13.85 26.73
C LEU A 5 31.80 -14.63 26.67
N PHE A 6 30.70 -13.91 26.91
CA PHE A 6 29.40 -14.30 26.38
C PHE A 6 29.45 -14.06 24.87
N ALA A 7 29.43 -15.16 24.12
CA ALA A 7 29.40 -15.18 22.67
C ALA A 7 28.11 -14.50 22.19
N LEU A 8 28.27 -13.32 21.62
CA LEU A 8 27.26 -12.51 20.97
C LEU A 8 27.23 -12.92 19.50
N THR A 9 26.44 -13.93 19.14
CA THR A 9 26.19 -14.28 17.73
C THR A 9 24.79 -14.86 17.57
N ALA A 10 23.78 -14.01 17.63
CA ALA A 10 22.54 -14.25 16.90
C ALA A 10 22.66 -13.49 15.57
N LEU A 11 23.19 -14.19 14.56
CA LEU A 11 23.01 -13.81 13.17
C LEU A 11 21.52 -14.02 12.85
N ILE A 12 20.73 -12.96 12.92
CA ILE A 12 19.43 -12.91 12.25
C ILE A 12 19.72 -12.24 10.90
N PRO A 13 19.82 -13.00 9.81
CA PRO A 13 19.94 -12.42 8.48
C PRO A 13 18.65 -11.66 8.16
N VAL A 14 18.86 -10.39 7.83
CA VAL A 14 17.95 -9.41 7.23
C VAL A 14 16.94 -10.07 6.27
N LEU A 15 15.67 -10.08 6.67
CA LEU A 15 14.51 -10.37 5.79
C LEU A 15 13.38 -9.32 5.94
N VAL A 16 13.59 -8.24 6.68
CA VAL A 16 12.56 -7.23 7.01
C VAL A 16 12.60 -6.06 6.02
N ALA A 17 12.33 -6.32 4.74
CA ALA A 17 12.14 -5.24 3.76
C ALA A 17 11.06 -5.55 2.71
N CYS A 18 10.46 -6.74 2.74
CA CYS A 18 9.38 -7.12 1.82
C CYS A 18 8.02 -7.20 2.54
N GLU A 19 8.00 -7.49 3.85
CA GLU A 19 6.74 -7.58 4.63
C GLU A 19 6.10 -6.21 4.88
N ASP A 20 6.89 -5.14 5.06
CA ASP A 20 6.34 -3.80 5.32
C ASP A 20 5.55 -3.25 4.12
N SER A 21 5.98 -3.56 2.88
CA SER A 21 5.30 -3.11 1.67
C SER A 21 3.95 -3.80 1.49
N GLU A 22 3.86 -5.11 1.72
CA GLU A 22 2.61 -5.87 1.57
C GLU A 22 1.56 -5.43 2.60
N ILE A 23 1.99 -5.17 3.84
CA ILE A 23 1.12 -4.63 4.89
C ILE A 23 0.64 -3.21 4.54
N ALA A 24 1.53 -2.37 4.01
CA ALA A 24 1.17 -1.01 3.59
C ALA A 24 0.18 -1.03 2.40
N ILE A 25 0.40 -1.91 1.42
CA ILE A 25 -0.52 -2.11 0.29
C ILE A 25 -1.91 -2.48 0.78
N GLN A 26 -2.01 -3.49 1.64
CA GLN A 26 -3.31 -3.87 2.20
C GLN A 26 -3.95 -2.69 2.93
N ALA A 27 -3.23 -2.04 3.85
CA ALA A 27 -3.78 -0.93 4.64
C ALA A 27 -4.31 0.22 3.76
N SER A 28 -3.54 0.65 2.76
CA SER A 28 -3.93 1.73 1.86
C SER A 28 -5.09 1.32 0.94
N CYS A 29 -5.08 0.09 0.39
CA CYS A 29 -6.20 -0.42 -0.41
C CYS A 29 -7.49 -0.50 0.40
N HIS A 30 -7.42 -1.01 1.64
CA HIS A 30 -8.57 -1.09 2.53
C HIS A 30 -9.13 0.30 2.86
N ASN A 31 -8.30 1.28 3.20
CA ASN A 31 -8.74 2.65 3.49
C ASN A 31 -9.34 3.34 2.27
N TYR A 32 -8.68 3.24 1.13
CA TYR A 32 -9.15 3.83 -0.13
C TYR A 32 -10.50 3.23 -0.55
N CYS A 33 -10.65 1.91 -0.50
CA CYS A 33 -11.88 1.24 -0.88
C CYS A 33 -13.01 1.44 0.13
N ASP A 34 -12.72 1.61 1.42
CA ASP A 34 -13.71 1.97 2.43
C ASP A 34 -14.33 3.32 2.07
N GLN A 35 -13.48 4.34 1.92
CA GLN A 35 -13.89 5.69 1.52
C GLN A 35 -14.64 5.68 0.19
N ARG A 36 -14.16 4.90 -0.79
CA ARG A 36 -14.78 4.81 -2.11
C ARG A 36 -16.17 4.17 -2.04
N SER A 37 -16.32 3.07 -1.31
CA SER A 37 -17.61 2.40 -1.13
C SER A 37 -18.62 3.25 -0.34
N ASP A 38 -18.13 4.06 0.60
CA ASP A 38 -18.96 5.02 1.33
C ASP A 38 -19.44 6.18 0.45
N CYS A 39 -18.59 6.60 -0.50
CA CYS A 39 -18.86 7.69 -1.43
C CYS A 39 -19.66 7.26 -2.67
N ASP A 40 -19.52 6.02 -3.11
CA ASP A 40 -20.20 5.44 -4.26
C ASP A 40 -20.77 4.06 -3.90
N GLY A 41 -22.10 4.02 -3.71
CA GLY A 41 -22.82 2.80 -3.34
C GLY A 41 -22.87 1.74 -4.44
N ASP A 42 -22.39 2.03 -5.66
CA ASP A 42 -22.22 1.05 -6.73
C ASP A 42 -20.86 0.31 -6.65
N VAL A 43 -19.95 0.76 -5.77
CA VAL A 43 -18.64 0.13 -5.55
C VAL A 43 -18.75 -0.95 -4.48
N ASP A 44 -18.45 -2.18 -4.87
CA ASP A 44 -18.31 -3.31 -3.94
C ASP A 44 -16.94 -3.26 -3.26
N TYR A 45 -16.93 -3.16 -1.92
CA TYR A 45 -15.72 -3.03 -1.12
C TYR A 45 -14.74 -4.18 -1.35
N ASP A 46 -15.21 -5.43 -1.28
CA ASP A 46 -14.36 -6.62 -1.39
C ASP A 46 -13.72 -6.71 -2.78
N SER A 47 -14.49 -6.41 -3.83
CA SER A 47 -13.98 -6.36 -5.21
C SER A 47 -12.96 -5.24 -5.39
N CYS A 48 -13.23 -4.05 -4.84
CA CYS A 48 -12.31 -2.91 -4.89
C CYS A 48 -10.96 -3.24 -4.23
N VAL A 49 -10.96 -3.84 -3.04
CA VAL A 49 -9.72 -4.20 -2.34
C VAL A 49 -8.92 -5.23 -3.15
N SER A 50 -9.59 -6.26 -3.67
CA SER A 50 -8.90 -7.30 -4.44
C SER A 50 -8.31 -6.78 -5.74
N GLU A 51 -8.98 -5.86 -6.43
CA GLU A 51 -8.47 -5.20 -7.64
C GLU A 51 -7.30 -4.28 -7.29
N CYS A 52 -7.44 -3.47 -6.25
CA CYS A 52 -6.39 -2.58 -5.77
C CYS A 52 -5.09 -3.32 -5.40
N GLU A 53 -5.19 -4.41 -4.63
CA GLU A 53 -4.03 -5.21 -4.25
C GLU A 53 -3.38 -5.87 -5.47
N ALA A 54 -4.18 -6.33 -6.44
CA ALA A 54 -3.68 -6.93 -7.67
C ALA A 54 -2.93 -5.92 -8.53
N ASP A 55 -3.48 -4.72 -8.69
CA ASP A 55 -2.89 -3.65 -9.49
C ASP A 55 -1.57 -3.18 -8.89
N ILE A 56 -1.51 -2.94 -7.57
CA ILE A 56 -0.27 -2.47 -6.91
C ILE A 56 0.82 -3.55 -6.88
N ASN A 57 0.44 -4.83 -6.76
CA ASN A 57 1.40 -5.93 -6.85
C ASN A 57 1.98 -6.12 -8.26
N ASP A 58 1.33 -5.58 -9.31
CA ASP A 58 1.87 -5.58 -10.68
C ASP A 58 2.88 -4.45 -10.92
N CYS A 59 3.00 -3.52 -9.98
CA CYS A 59 3.87 -2.36 -10.09
C CYS A 59 5.34 -2.65 -9.79
N GLN A 60 6.24 -1.81 -10.32
CA GLN A 60 7.63 -1.87 -9.89
C GLN A 60 7.77 -1.38 -8.45
N ALA A 61 8.67 -2.00 -7.69
CA ALA A 61 8.82 -1.75 -6.26
C ALA A 61 9.16 -0.28 -5.91
N ASP A 62 9.76 0.48 -6.84
CA ASP A 62 10.05 1.90 -6.70
C ASP A 62 8.85 2.83 -6.98
N GLU A 63 7.82 2.33 -7.66
CA GLU A 63 6.57 3.05 -7.94
C GLU A 63 5.54 2.84 -6.83
N VAL A 64 5.54 1.67 -6.18
CA VAL A 64 4.61 1.30 -5.10
C VAL A 64 4.54 2.37 -4.01
N SER A 65 5.68 2.88 -3.53
CA SER A 65 5.66 3.85 -2.42
C SER A 65 4.94 5.15 -2.77
N ALA A 66 5.09 5.65 -4.00
CA ALA A 66 4.42 6.88 -4.43
C ALA A 66 2.92 6.63 -4.63
N THR A 67 2.56 5.49 -5.21
CA THR A 67 1.17 5.05 -5.36
C THR A 67 0.46 4.95 -4.02
N LEU A 68 1.11 4.37 -3.00
CA LEU A 68 0.53 4.26 -1.66
C LEU A 68 0.32 5.63 -1.00
N ASP A 69 1.28 6.55 -1.12
CA ASP A 69 1.14 7.91 -0.59
C ASP A 69 -0.04 8.66 -1.25
N ASP A 70 -0.20 8.51 -2.58
CA ASP A 70 -1.31 9.14 -3.32
C ASP A 70 -2.66 8.52 -2.94
N MET A 71 -2.72 7.21 -2.74
CA MET A 71 -3.93 6.53 -2.28
C MET A 71 -4.35 6.91 -0.86
N ASP A 72 -3.39 6.99 0.06
CA ASP A 72 -3.67 7.44 1.44
C ASP A 72 -4.21 8.88 1.42
N ALA A 73 -3.62 9.75 0.59
CA ALA A 73 -4.13 11.09 0.39
C ALA A 73 -5.55 11.11 -0.22
N CYS A 74 -5.89 10.13 -1.06
CA CYS A 74 -7.23 9.96 -1.61
C CYS A 74 -8.24 9.44 -0.59
N ALA A 75 -7.85 8.52 0.28
CA ALA A 75 -8.73 8.02 1.34
C ALA A 75 -9.18 9.14 2.29
N ASP A 76 -8.37 10.20 2.44
CA ASP A 76 -8.71 11.38 3.24
C ASP A 76 -9.61 12.41 2.52
N LYS A 77 -9.97 12.19 1.25
CA LYS A 77 -10.74 13.13 0.42
C LYS A 77 -12.25 13.03 0.66
N ALA A 78 -12.94 14.15 0.48
CA ALA A 78 -14.41 14.17 0.43
C ALA A 78 -14.92 13.47 -0.84
N CYS A 79 -16.15 12.95 -0.81
CA CYS A 79 -16.72 12.15 -1.90
C CYS A 79 -16.82 12.88 -3.25
N ASP A 80 -16.98 14.20 -3.25
CA ASP A 80 -16.97 15.01 -4.47
C ASP A 80 -15.57 15.18 -5.08
N GLU A 81 -14.52 14.90 -4.30
CA GLU A 81 -13.13 14.90 -4.75
C GLU A 81 -12.60 13.49 -5.08
N MET A 82 -13.29 12.43 -4.64
CA MET A 82 -12.88 11.03 -4.86
C MET A 82 -12.77 10.66 -6.34
N GLY A 83 -13.72 11.06 -7.18
CA GLY A 83 -13.66 10.77 -8.62
C GLY A 83 -12.50 11.45 -9.35
N ALA A 84 -12.04 12.61 -8.85
CA ALA A 84 -10.81 13.24 -9.34
C ALA A 84 -9.56 12.53 -8.81
N CYS A 85 -9.67 11.93 -7.62
CA CYS A 85 -8.64 11.09 -7.02
C CYS A 85 -8.48 9.76 -7.75
N GLU A 86 -9.54 9.12 -8.25
CA GLU A 86 -9.42 7.95 -9.14
C GLU A 86 -8.59 8.23 -10.39
N ILE A 87 -8.78 9.42 -10.98
CA ILE A 87 -8.10 9.84 -12.20
C ILE A 87 -6.64 10.24 -11.90
N GLY A 88 -6.35 10.69 -10.67
CA GLY A 88 -5.03 11.16 -10.25
C GLY A 88 -4.18 10.14 -9.50
N ALA A 89 -4.81 9.18 -8.82
CA ALA A 89 -4.15 8.07 -8.15
C ALA A 89 -3.64 7.04 -9.16
N GLU A 90 -3.87 7.25 -10.48
CA GLU A 90 -3.35 6.48 -11.62
C GLU A 90 -2.71 5.17 -11.15
N LEU A 91 -3.54 4.25 -10.65
CA LEU A 91 -3.10 2.99 -10.02
C LEU A 91 -2.33 2.10 -11.01
N GLN A 92 -2.19 2.57 -12.25
CA GLN A 92 -1.19 2.23 -13.25
C GLN A 92 0.22 2.75 -12.87
N CYS A 93 0.59 2.70 -11.60
CA CYS A 93 1.93 2.99 -11.04
C CYS A 93 2.86 3.88 -11.88
N HIS A 94 2.55 5.17 -11.88
CA HIS A 94 3.35 6.33 -12.30
C HIS A 94 3.96 6.44 -13.72
N PHE A 95 4.39 5.40 -14.45
CA PHE A 95 4.66 5.48 -15.91
C PHE A 95 4.64 4.11 -16.60
N GLY A 96 3.47 3.59 -16.96
CA GLY A 96 3.38 2.43 -17.85
C GLY A 96 2.23 2.54 -18.84
N ILE A 97 2.54 2.47 -20.14
CA ILE A 97 1.61 1.85 -21.10
C ILE A 97 1.34 0.42 -20.66
#